data_AF-A0A6J8BCJ3-F1
#
_entry.id   AF-A0A6J8BCJ3-F1
#
_cell.length_a   1.000
_cell.length_b   1.000
_cell.length_c   1.000
_cell.angle_alpha   90.00
_cell.angle_beta   90.00
_cell.angle_gamma   90.00
#
_symmetry.space_group_name_H-M   'P 1'
#
loop_
_entity.id
_entity.type
_entity.pdbx_description
1 polymer ?
#
loop_
_entity_poly.entity_id
_entity_poly.type
_entity_poly.pdbx_seq_one_letter_code
_entity_poly.pdbx_strand_id
1 'polypeptide(L)'
;MPDHRLCRKAFMWGLNISNRYIRTWSNDVKTLMTKCNLLVVYTNLNSERRSMTHILSCVKDKLVELHQQQWINGLEDMPKLRTYKNIKTDNKVEPYWKTCLSRQQRSVIARMRSGTLPLEIENGRFRNVPLDQRLCIMCKSQSIEHESHFMLYCKRYGQLRTTLFNAIVDNYNDLNTLPVNIRLKHLFCNYSKLVSNFILKLFYYQTICGKLISPYYIFV
;
A
#
# COMPACT_ATOMS: atom_id res chain seq x y z
N MET A 1 12.49 -36.19 18.92
CA MET A 1 11.71 -36.21 20.19
C MET A 1 11.40 -37.66 20.49
N PRO A 2 11.55 -38.15 21.73
CA PRO A 2 11.33 -39.57 22.04
C PRO A 2 9.88 -40.02 21.79
N ASP A 3 9.68 -41.25 21.30
CA ASP A 3 8.36 -41.76 20.89
C ASP A 3 7.39 -42.02 22.05
N HIS A 4 7.88 -42.11 23.28
CA HIS A 4 7.03 -42.25 24.46
C HIS A 4 6.26 -40.96 24.82
N ARG A 5 6.71 -39.78 24.36
CA ARG A 5 6.09 -38.50 24.73
C ARG A 5 4.71 -38.35 24.09
N LEU A 6 3.72 -37.90 24.86
CA LEU A 6 2.35 -37.68 24.40
C LEU A 6 2.29 -36.77 23.16
N CYS A 7 3.06 -35.68 23.13
CA CYS A 7 3.11 -34.77 21.98
C CYS A 7 3.59 -35.47 20.70
N ARG A 8 4.55 -36.39 20.80
CA ARG A 8 5.05 -37.17 19.66
C ARG A 8 3.99 -38.15 19.17
N LYS A 9 3.30 -38.84 20.09
CA LYS A 9 2.17 -39.74 19.77
C LYS A 9 1.02 -38.99 19.11
N ALA A 10 0.62 -37.84 19.65
CA ALA A 10 -0.44 -36.99 19.10
C ALA A 10 -0.10 -36.45 17.70
N PHE A 11 1.15 -36.02 17.49
CA PHE A 11 1.63 -35.57 16.17
C PHE A 11 1.60 -36.71 15.12
N MET A 12 2.11 -37.90 15.47
CA MET A 12 2.10 -39.08 14.59
C MET A 12 0.68 -39.57 14.30
N TRP A 13 -0.22 -39.53 15.29
CA TRP A 13 -1.65 -39.81 15.10
C TRP A 13 -2.28 -38.83 14.11
N GLY A 14 -2.03 -37.53 14.25
CA GLY A 14 -2.53 -36.50 13.34
C GLY A 14 -1.98 -36.62 11.92
N LEU A 15 -0.73 -37.08 11.76
CA LEU A 15 -0.13 -37.42 10.47
C LEU A 15 -0.86 -38.59 9.80
N ASN A 16 -1.06 -39.69 10.52
CA ASN A 16 -1.69 -40.90 9.99
C ASN A 16 -3.15 -40.66 9.56
N ILE A 17 -3.88 -39.83 10.30
CA ILE A 17 -5.28 -39.48 9.99
C ILE A 17 -5.39 -38.47 8.85
N SER A 18 -4.40 -37.59 8.65
CA SER A 18 -4.44 -36.62 7.54
C SER A 18 -4.56 -37.29 6.17
N ASN A 19 -4.07 -38.53 6.03
CA ASN A 19 -4.19 -39.32 4.80
C ASN A 19 -5.61 -39.88 4.55
N ARG A 20 -6.54 -39.71 5.51
CA ARG A 20 -7.94 -40.20 5.47
C ARG A 20 -8.96 -39.07 5.30
N TYR A 21 -8.60 -37.99 4.60
CA TYR A 21 -9.47 -36.84 4.26
C TYR A 21 -9.96 -35.98 5.45
N ILE A 22 -9.44 -36.19 6.66
CA ILE A 22 -9.71 -35.30 7.80
C ILE A 22 -8.64 -34.21 7.84
N ARG A 23 -9.07 -32.94 7.81
CA ARG A 23 -8.18 -31.80 7.93
C ARG A 23 -7.62 -31.71 9.35
N THR A 24 -6.32 -31.91 9.51
CA THR A 24 -5.61 -31.82 10.79
C THR A 24 -4.57 -30.70 10.74
N TRP A 25 -4.10 -30.23 11.90
CA TRP A 25 -2.97 -29.30 11.99
C TRP A 25 -1.75 -29.80 11.20
N SER A 26 -1.46 -31.10 11.28
CA SER A 26 -0.36 -31.71 10.51
C SER A 26 -0.57 -31.54 9.00
N ASN A 27 -1.81 -31.67 8.50
CA ASN A 27 -2.14 -31.44 7.09
C ASN A 27 -1.93 -29.97 6.67
N ASP A 28 -2.36 -29.02 7.51
CA ASP A 28 -2.15 -27.59 7.26
C ASP A 28 -0.64 -27.25 7.23
N VAL A 29 0.15 -27.79 8.15
CA VAL A 29 1.61 -27.63 8.17
C VAL A 29 2.26 -28.29 6.95
N LYS A 30 1.81 -29.47 6.52
CA LYS A 30 2.30 -30.14 5.29
C LYS A 30 2.02 -29.27 4.07
N THR A 31 0.81 -28.70 3.98
CA THR A 31 0.41 -27.80 2.89
C THR A 31 1.26 -26.54 2.89
N LEU A 32 1.51 -25.93 4.06
CA LEU A 32 2.38 -24.77 4.21
C LEU A 32 3.82 -25.09 3.77
N MET A 33 4.39 -26.19 4.26
CA MET A 33 5.73 -26.64 3.89
C MET A 33 5.85 -26.95 2.40
N THR A 34 4.79 -27.51 1.79
CA THR A 34 4.73 -27.74 0.35
C THR A 34 4.74 -26.42 -0.42
N LYS A 35 3.94 -25.44 0.00
CA LYS A 35 3.95 -24.08 -0.59
C LYS A 35 5.31 -23.39 -0.46
N CYS A 36 6.06 -23.69 0.61
CA CYS A 36 7.40 -23.16 0.80
C CYS A 36 8.51 -23.98 0.11
N ASN A 37 8.19 -25.02 -0.69
CA ASN A 37 9.15 -25.96 -1.28
C ASN A 37 10.03 -26.70 -0.24
N LEU A 38 9.51 -26.88 0.98
CA LEU A 38 10.20 -27.53 2.11
C LEU A 38 9.56 -28.88 2.49
N LEU A 39 8.80 -29.50 1.57
CA LEU A 39 8.14 -30.78 1.82
C LEU A 39 9.14 -31.87 2.24
N VAL A 40 10.35 -31.88 1.67
CA VAL A 40 11.41 -32.84 2.02
C VAL A 40 11.81 -32.76 3.50
N VAL A 41 11.79 -31.56 4.08
CA VAL A 41 12.04 -31.34 5.52
C VAL A 41 10.93 -31.97 6.36
N TYR A 42 9.69 -31.85 5.89
CA TYR A 42 8.52 -32.37 6.57
C TYR A 42 8.43 -33.91 6.50
N THR A 43 8.79 -34.51 5.36
CA THR A 43 8.70 -35.97 5.16
C THR A 43 9.88 -36.72 5.78
N ASN A 44 11.07 -36.11 5.83
CA ASN A 44 12.27 -36.77 6.35
C ASN A 44 12.50 -36.47 7.85
N LEU A 45 11.54 -36.87 8.69
CA LEU A 45 11.55 -36.68 10.15
C LEU A 45 12.71 -37.37 10.88
N ASN A 46 13.42 -38.28 10.20
CA ASN A 46 14.52 -39.08 10.75
C ASN A 46 15.91 -38.59 10.30
N SER A 47 15.98 -37.60 9.40
CA SER A 47 17.27 -37.03 8.98
C SER A 47 17.95 -36.26 10.11
N GLU A 48 19.26 -36.44 10.24
CA GLU A 48 20.10 -35.89 11.30
C GLU A 48 19.96 -34.37 11.47
N ARG A 49 20.18 -33.94 12.72
CA ARG A 49 20.05 -32.60 13.31
C ARG A 49 20.17 -31.42 12.33
N ARG A 50 19.09 -31.10 11.61
CA ARG A 50 18.95 -29.76 11.01
C ARG A 50 18.63 -28.77 12.12
N SER A 51 19.32 -27.64 12.13
CA SER A 51 19.03 -26.59 13.10
C SER A 51 17.59 -26.11 12.92
N MET A 52 16.77 -26.23 13.97
CA MET A 52 15.39 -25.74 13.98
C MET A 52 15.33 -24.25 13.61
N THR A 53 16.32 -23.47 14.06
CA THR A 53 16.40 -22.04 13.75
C THR A 53 16.58 -21.77 12.26
N HIS A 54 17.36 -22.62 11.57
CA HIS A 54 17.56 -22.50 10.13
C HIS A 54 16.28 -22.84 9.37
N ILE A 55 15.58 -23.91 9.72
CA ILE A 55 14.30 -24.29 9.10
C ILE A 55 13.28 -23.17 9.28
N LEU A 56 13.14 -22.64 10.50
CA LEU A 56 12.22 -21.53 10.78
C LEU A 56 12.58 -20.28 9.98
N SER A 57 13.86 -19.96 9.81
CA SER A 57 14.29 -18.85 8.96
C SER A 57 13.90 -19.09 7.51
N CYS A 58 14.19 -20.26 6.94
CA CYS A 58 13.85 -20.58 5.55
C CYS A 58 12.33 -20.50 5.29
N VAL A 59 11.52 -21.04 6.21
CA VAL A 59 10.05 -20.95 6.12
C VAL A 59 9.62 -19.49 6.17
N LYS A 60 10.15 -18.71 7.12
CA LYS A 60 9.82 -17.29 7.27
C LYS A 60 10.16 -16.50 6.01
N ASP A 61 11.37 -16.65 5.49
CA ASP A 61 11.84 -15.93 4.31
C ASP A 61 10.99 -16.29 3.10
N LYS A 62 10.64 -17.56 2.93
CA LYS A 62 9.77 -17.99 1.82
C LYS A 62 8.34 -17.47 1.95
N LEU A 63 7.78 -17.43 3.15
CA LEU A 63 6.46 -16.83 3.38
C LEU A 63 6.45 -15.33 3.10
N VAL A 64 7.51 -14.62 3.47
CA VAL A 64 7.67 -13.19 3.16
C VAL A 64 7.73 -12.98 1.65
N GLU A 65 8.51 -13.80 0.92
CA GLU A 65 8.61 -13.75 -0.54
C GLU A 65 7.25 -14.00 -1.21
N LEU A 66 6.55 -15.09 -0.83
CA LEU A 66 5.23 -15.42 -1.37
C LEU A 66 4.22 -14.29 -1.13
N HIS A 67 4.23 -13.70 0.07
CA HIS A 67 3.36 -12.58 0.39
C HIS A 67 3.70 -11.32 -0.43
N GLN A 68 4.99 -11.04 -0.66
CA GLN A 68 5.40 -9.94 -1.54
C GLN A 68 4.94 -10.15 -2.98
N GLN A 69 5.06 -11.36 -3.51
CA GLN A 69 4.59 -11.70 -4.85
C GLN A 69 3.07 -11.56 -4.96
N GLN A 70 2.32 -12.10 -3.99
CA GLN A 70 0.86 -11.95 -3.94
C GLN A 70 0.44 -10.48 -3.90
N TRP A 71 1.15 -9.67 -3.12
CA TRP A 71 0.89 -8.24 -3.03
C TRP A 71 1.17 -7.53 -4.36
N ILE A 72 2.30 -7.78 -5.02
CA ILE A 72 2.62 -7.17 -6.33
C ILE A 72 1.58 -7.58 -7.38
N ASN A 73 1.23 -8.87 -7.45
CA ASN A 73 0.25 -9.37 -8.41
C ASN A 73 -1.14 -8.74 -8.15
N GLY A 74 -1.56 -8.68 -6.88
CA GLY A 74 -2.83 -8.07 -6.52
C GLY A 74 -2.89 -6.56 -6.78
N LEU A 75 -1.74 -5.87 -6.84
CA LEU A 75 -1.72 -4.48 -7.27
C LEU A 75 -2.08 -4.36 -8.75
N GLU A 76 -1.57 -5.22 -9.63
CA GLU A 76 -1.82 -5.12 -11.08
C GLU A 76 -3.32 -5.05 -11.41
N ASP A 77 -4.12 -5.87 -10.74
CA ASP A 77 -5.57 -5.95 -10.90
C ASP A 77 -6.36 -4.78 -10.28
N MET A 78 -5.69 -3.79 -9.66
CA MET A 78 -6.33 -2.65 -8.99
C MET A 78 -6.04 -1.31 -9.69
N PRO A 79 -6.83 -0.91 -10.71
CA PRO A 79 -6.67 0.37 -11.42
C PRO A 79 -6.72 1.61 -10.51
N LYS A 80 -7.48 1.52 -9.40
CA LYS A 80 -7.61 2.60 -8.41
C LYS A 80 -6.27 2.97 -7.76
N LEU A 81 -5.38 2.01 -7.60
CA LEU A 81 -4.12 2.18 -6.87
C LEU A 81 -2.99 2.78 -7.73
N ARG A 82 -3.32 3.46 -8.84
CA ARG A 82 -2.35 4.10 -9.76
C ARG A 82 -1.27 4.93 -9.07
N THR A 83 -1.62 5.72 -8.05
CA THR A 83 -0.64 6.54 -7.32
C THR A 83 0.13 5.71 -6.31
N TYR A 84 -0.56 4.78 -5.62
CA TYR A 84 0.06 3.86 -4.68
C TYR A 84 1.15 3.00 -5.33
N LYS A 85 0.86 2.38 -6.49
CA LYS A 85 1.82 1.55 -7.25
C LYS A 85 3.12 2.28 -7.57
N ASN A 86 3.01 3.57 -7.90
CA ASN A 86 4.16 4.39 -8.26
C ASN A 86 5.01 4.83 -7.06
N ILE A 87 4.43 4.86 -5.86
CA ILE A 87 5.11 5.35 -4.65
C ILE A 87 5.61 4.18 -3.80
N LYS A 88 4.81 3.12 -3.64
CA LYS A 88 5.09 1.99 -2.77
C LYS A 88 6.03 1.00 -3.45
N THR A 89 7.22 0.82 -2.90
CA THR A 89 8.24 -0.11 -3.43
C THR A 89 8.31 -1.45 -2.70
N ASP A 90 7.85 -1.51 -1.46
CA ASP A 90 7.87 -2.72 -0.63
C ASP A 90 6.60 -2.82 0.21
N ASN A 91 6.32 -3.99 0.78
CA ASN A 91 5.18 -4.17 1.68
C ASN A 91 5.55 -3.89 3.16
N LYS A 92 6.39 -2.87 3.41
CA LYS A 92 6.76 -2.46 4.78
C LYS A 92 5.92 -1.28 5.26
N VAL A 93 5.97 -1.00 6.56
CA VAL A 93 5.34 0.19 7.14
C VAL A 93 5.94 1.45 6.51
N GLU A 94 5.07 2.39 6.17
CA GLU A 94 5.43 3.65 5.52
C GLU A 94 6.29 4.57 6.40
N PRO A 95 7.29 5.28 5.83
CA PRO A 95 8.09 6.24 6.59
C PRO A 95 7.24 7.33 7.25
N TYR A 96 6.20 7.83 6.55
CA TYR A 96 5.31 8.88 7.09
C TYR A 96 4.49 8.41 8.32
N TRP A 97 4.41 7.10 8.57
CA TRP A 97 3.79 6.57 9.78
C TRP A 97 4.68 6.75 11.00
N LYS A 98 6.00 6.76 10.80
CA LYS A 98 7.01 6.89 11.85
C LYS A 98 7.37 8.35 12.16
N THR A 99 6.92 9.30 11.34
CA THR A 99 7.18 10.73 11.53
C THR A 99 6.09 11.40 12.38
N CYS A 100 6.41 12.56 12.96
CA CYS A 100 5.50 13.35 13.80
C CYS A 100 4.43 14.08 12.97
N LEU A 101 3.50 13.30 12.42
CA LEU A 101 2.29 13.77 11.72
C LEU A 101 1.08 13.70 12.65
N SER A 102 0.12 14.58 12.47
CA SER A 102 -1.19 14.44 13.11
C SER A 102 -1.97 13.28 12.47
N ARG A 103 -3.03 12.80 13.14
CA ARG A 103 -3.95 11.79 12.57
C ARG A 103 -4.50 12.23 11.21
N GLN A 104 -4.93 13.50 11.13
CA GLN A 104 -5.46 14.09 9.90
C GLN A 104 -4.41 14.12 8.77
N GLN A 105 -3.16 14.46 9.08
CA GLN A 105 -2.07 14.45 8.10
C GLN A 105 -1.74 13.05 7.58
N ARG A 106 -1.71 12.04 8.46
CA ARG A 106 -1.54 10.63 8.04
C ARG A 106 -2.71 10.16 7.18
N SER A 107 -3.94 10.49 7.60
CA SER A 107 -5.18 10.17 6.88
C SER A 107 -5.15 10.74 5.46
N VAL A 108 -4.85 12.03 5.30
CA VAL A 108 -4.87 12.67 3.98
C VAL A 108 -3.80 12.12 3.03
N ILE A 109 -2.60 11.80 3.53
CA ILE A 109 -1.55 11.16 2.73
C ILE A 109 -1.99 9.77 2.29
N ALA A 110 -2.46 8.94 3.23
CA ALA A 110 -2.88 7.57 2.94
C ALA A 110 -4.02 7.56 1.91
N ARG A 111 -4.97 8.49 2.06
CA ARG A 111 -6.11 8.62 1.15
C ARG A 111 -5.71 9.12 -0.23
N MET A 112 -4.78 10.05 -0.30
CA MET A 112 -4.22 10.52 -1.58
C MET A 112 -3.49 9.39 -2.31
N ARG A 113 -2.67 8.61 -1.60
CA ARG A 113 -1.94 7.48 -2.19
C ARG A 113 -2.87 6.37 -2.66
N SER A 114 -3.92 6.07 -1.91
CA SER A 114 -4.91 5.03 -2.22
C SER A 114 -6.01 5.47 -3.21
N GLY A 115 -6.00 6.71 -3.67
CA GLY A 115 -7.02 7.24 -4.59
C GLY A 115 -8.43 7.29 -3.96
N THR A 116 -8.52 7.56 -2.65
CA THR A 116 -9.80 7.63 -1.90
C THR A 116 -10.17 9.05 -1.48
N LEU A 117 -9.45 10.05 -1.97
CA LEU A 117 -9.83 11.45 -1.83
C LEU A 117 -10.98 11.80 -2.78
N PRO A 118 -11.83 12.78 -2.43
CA PRO A 118 -12.99 13.20 -3.23
C PRO A 118 -12.59 14.06 -4.43
N LEU A 119 -11.71 13.53 -5.27
CA LEU A 119 -11.36 14.07 -6.57
C LEU A 119 -12.36 13.57 -7.61
N GLU A 120 -12.59 14.31 -8.70
CA GLU A 120 -13.58 13.90 -9.71
C GLU A 120 -13.28 12.55 -10.35
N ILE A 121 -12.01 12.12 -10.36
CA ILE A 121 -11.66 10.76 -10.80
C ILE A 121 -12.33 9.66 -9.97
N GLU A 122 -12.55 9.89 -8.68
CA GLU A 122 -13.17 8.95 -7.72
C GLU A 122 -14.65 9.28 -7.52
N ASN A 123 -15.02 10.55 -7.33
CA ASN A 123 -16.43 10.95 -7.22
C ASN A 123 -17.21 10.65 -8.50
N GLY A 124 -16.61 10.94 -9.67
CA GLY A 124 -17.20 10.60 -10.96
C GLY A 124 -17.36 9.10 -11.14
N ARG A 125 -16.47 8.26 -10.58
CA ARG A 125 -16.62 6.80 -10.57
C ARG A 125 -17.88 6.38 -9.82
N PHE A 126 -18.12 6.93 -8.63
CA PHE A 126 -19.34 6.64 -7.84
C PHE A 126 -20.62 7.15 -8.52
N ARG A 127 -20.52 8.19 -9.33
CA ARG A 127 -21.63 8.76 -10.11
C ARG A 127 -21.77 8.16 -11.51
N ASN A 128 -21.00 7.11 -11.84
CA ASN A 128 -20.97 6.49 -13.17
C ASN A 128 -20.67 7.48 -14.33
N VAL A 129 -19.88 8.52 -14.05
CA VAL A 129 -19.40 9.47 -15.06
C VAL A 129 -18.28 8.82 -15.89
N PRO A 130 -18.33 8.89 -17.24
CA PRO A 130 -17.24 8.44 -18.12
C PRO A 130 -15.88 9.04 -17.73
N LEU A 131 -14.80 8.27 -17.88
CA LEU A 131 -13.46 8.65 -17.40
C LEU A 131 -12.99 10.01 -17.95
N ASP A 132 -13.21 10.23 -19.24
CA ASP A 132 -12.93 11.44 -20.00
C ASP A 132 -13.72 12.66 -19.52
N GLN A 133 -14.85 12.44 -18.84
CA GLN A 133 -15.71 13.50 -18.28
C GLN A 133 -15.46 13.77 -16.78
N ARG A 134 -14.52 13.06 -16.14
CA ARG A 134 -14.17 13.26 -14.72
C ARG A 134 -13.23 14.45 -14.51
N LEU A 135 -13.68 15.61 -14.97
CA LEU A 135 -12.87 16.81 -15.13
C LEU A 135 -12.71 17.60 -13.82
N CYS A 136 -11.58 18.28 -13.66
CA CYS A 136 -11.37 19.16 -12.52
C CYS A 136 -12.29 20.37 -12.58
N ILE A 137 -13.23 20.45 -11.62
CA ILE A 137 -14.16 21.58 -11.52
C ILE A 137 -13.51 22.88 -11.03
N MET A 138 -12.31 22.77 -10.46
CA MET A 138 -11.60 23.90 -9.85
C MET A 138 -10.81 24.72 -10.87
N CYS A 139 -10.48 24.16 -12.02
CA CYS A 139 -9.76 24.87 -13.08
C CYS A 139 -10.45 24.70 -14.43
N LYS A 140 -10.29 25.68 -15.32
CA LYS A 140 -10.91 25.68 -16.65
C LYS A 140 -10.12 24.87 -17.70
N SER A 141 -9.29 23.92 -17.25
CA SER A 141 -8.34 23.22 -18.13
C SER A 141 -8.92 22.02 -18.88
N GLN A 142 -10.19 21.67 -18.62
CA GLN A 142 -10.84 20.48 -19.19
C GLN A 142 -9.98 19.19 -19.03
N SER A 143 -9.23 19.11 -17.93
CA SER A 143 -8.36 17.98 -17.61
C SER A 143 -9.00 17.10 -16.53
N ILE A 144 -8.82 15.79 -16.63
CA ILE A 144 -9.28 14.81 -15.64
C ILE A 144 -8.68 15.13 -14.26
N GLU A 145 -9.50 15.17 -13.20
CA GLU A 145 -9.03 15.45 -11.83
C GLU A 145 -8.49 14.20 -11.13
N HIS A 146 -7.31 13.75 -11.55
CA HIS A 146 -6.56 12.70 -10.88
C HIS A 146 -5.47 13.27 -9.97
N GLU A 147 -4.77 12.41 -9.24
CA GLU A 147 -3.85 12.79 -8.15
C GLU A 147 -2.69 13.66 -8.65
N SER A 148 -2.16 13.38 -9.85
CA SER A 148 -1.10 14.21 -10.44
C SER A 148 -1.64 15.57 -10.91
N HIS A 149 -2.85 15.64 -11.50
CA HIS A 149 -3.47 16.93 -11.82
C HIS A 149 -3.65 17.78 -10.57
N PHE A 150 -4.22 17.17 -9.52
CA PHE A 150 -4.45 17.83 -8.24
C PHE A 150 -3.15 18.34 -7.61
N MET A 151 -2.09 17.52 -7.56
CA MET A 151 -0.81 17.89 -6.95
C MET A 151 0.05 18.80 -7.81
N LEU A 152 0.12 18.59 -9.12
CA LEU A 152 1.18 19.13 -9.98
C LEU A 152 0.70 20.06 -11.10
N TYR A 153 -0.54 19.95 -11.58
CA TYR A 153 -0.96 20.65 -12.81
C TYR A 153 -2.15 21.60 -12.70
N CYS A 154 -3.04 21.42 -11.73
CA CYS A 154 -4.25 22.23 -11.60
C CYS A 154 -3.91 23.73 -11.48
N LYS A 155 -4.19 24.51 -12.53
CA LYS A 155 -3.78 25.93 -12.61
C LYS A 155 -4.32 26.77 -11.44
N ARG A 156 -5.48 26.40 -10.90
CA ARG A 156 -6.11 27.06 -9.75
C ARG A 156 -5.26 26.97 -8.48
N TYR A 157 -4.43 25.93 -8.36
CA TYR A 157 -3.55 25.72 -7.21
C TYR A 157 -2.14 26.24 -7.42
N GLY A 158 -1.89 27.00 -8.50
CA GLY A 158 -0.56 27.49 -8.86
C GLY A 158 0.17 28.16 -7.70
N GLN A 159 -0.46 29.16 -7.06
CA GLN A 159 0.16 29.90 -5.96
C GLN A 159 0.46 29.03 -4.74
N LEU A 160 -0.49 28.20 -4.30
CA LEU A 160 -0.30 27.27 -3.18
C LEU A 160 0.79 26.24 -3.47
N ARG A 161 0.87 25.78 -4.72
CA ARG A 161 1.90 24.85 -5.18
C ARG A 161 3.27 25.51 -5.22
N THR A 162 3.39 26.76 -5.66
CA THR A 162 4.64 27.53 -5.57
C THR A 162 5.10 27.64 -4.12
N THR A 163 4.20 27.89 -3.16
CA THR A 163 4.55 27.90 -1.74
C THR A 163 5.07 26.54 -1.25
N LEU A 164 4.45 25.43 -1.67
CA LEU A 164 4.93 24.08 -1.35
C LEU A 164 6.35 23.86 -1.87
N PHE A 165 6.59 24.20 -3.14
CA PHE A 165 7.88 23.94 -3.79
C PHE A 165 8.99 24.88 -3.31
N ASN A 166 8.68 26.12 -2.93
CA ASN A 166 9.65 27.01 -2.29
C ASN A 166 10.07 26.54 -0.89
N ALA A 167 9.22 25.74 -0.22
CA ALA A 167 9.53 25.15 1.09
C ALA A 167 10.32 23.83 0.98
N ILE A 168 10.47 23.29 -0.23
CA ILE A 168 11.28 22.11 -0.50
C ILE A 168 12.72 22.59 -0.73
N VAL A 169 13.66 22.00 0.02
CA VAL A 169 15.08 22.40 0.00
C VAL A 169 15.78 22.01 -1.32
N ASP A 170 15.24 21.02 -2.02
CA ASP A 170 15.79 20.56 -3.30
C ASP A 170 15.46 21.53 -4.43
N ASN A 171 16.39 21.65 -5.39
CA ASN A 171 16.28 22.57 -6.52
C ASN A 171 15.02 22.24 -7.35
N TYR A 172 13.99 23.09 -7.27
CA TYR A 172 12.69 22.88 -7.91
C TYR A 172 12.79 22.63 -9.43
N ASN A 173 13.80 23.20 -10.07
CA ASN A 173 14.06 23.02 -11.50
C ASN A 173 14.41 21.57 -11.85
N ASP A 174 15.19 20.90 -11.01
CA ASP A 174 15.56 19.49 -11.21
C ASP A 174 14.36 18.56 -10.97
N LEU A 175 13.42 18.97 -10.11
CA LEU A 175 12.20 18.20 -9.89
C LEU A 175 11.22 18.27 -11.07
N ASN A 176 11.18 19.36 -11.84
CA ASN A 176 10.23 19.47 -12.94
C ASN A 176 10.63 18.70 -14.20
N THR A 177 11.91 18.34 -14.34
CA THR A 177 12.41 17.52 -15.46
C THR A 177 12.14 16.03 -15.26
N LEU A 178 11.86 15.61 -14.03
CA LEU A 178 11.60 14.21 -13.70
C LEU A 178 10.21 13.72 -14.16
N PRO A 179 10.07 12.42 -14.47
CA PRO A 179 8.77 11.80 -14.70
C PRO A 179 7.79 12.01 -13.54
N VAL A 180 6.49 12.12 -13.86
CA VAL A 180 5.41 12.43 -12.89
C VAL A 180 5.40 11.49 -11.69
N ASN A 181 5.56 10.20 -11.93
CA ASN A 181 5.62 9.17 -10.89
C ASN A 181 6.80 9.39 -9.94
N ILE A 182 7.97 9.76 -10.46
CA ILE A 182 9.16 10.06 -9.65
C ILE A 182 8.94 11.33 -8.81
N ARG A 183 8.37 12.37 -9.41
CA ARG A 183 8.02 13.62 -8.71
C ARG A 183 7.06 13.38 -7.56
N LEU A 184 5.97 12.65 -7.79
CA LEU A 184 5.02 12.31 -6.74
C LEU A 184 5.67 11.46 -5.64
N LYS A 185 6.43 10.42 -6.02
CA LYS A 185 7.16 9.58 -5.05
C LYS A 185 8.08 10.43 -4.18
N HIS A 186 8.86 11.31 -4.78
CA HIS A 186 9.76 12.22 -4.08
C HIS A 186 9.01 13.09 -3.06
N LEU A 187 7.91 13.73 -3.48
CA LEU A 187 7.06 14.55 -2.61
C LEU A 187 6.52 13.74 -1.42
N PHE A 188 5.92 12.58 -1.66
CA PHE A 188 5.28 11.80 -0.60
C PHE A 188 6.27 11.13 0.35
N CYS A 189 7.43 10.69 -0.15
CA CYS A 189 8.44 10.00 0.65
C CYS A 189 9.31 10.96 1.47
N ASN A 190 9.71 12.10 0.91
CA ASN A 190 10.69 12.99 1.52
C ASN A 190 10.06 14.20 2.23
N TYR A 191 8.88 14.63 1.78
CA TYR A 191 8.23 15.85 2.26
C TYR A 191 6.81 15.62 2.78
N SER A 192 6.55 14.46 3.40
CA SER A 192 5.21 14.04 3.83
C SER A 192 4.48 15.10 4.66
N LYS A 193 5.19 15.81 5.57
CA LYS A 193 4.59 16.89 6.37
C LYS A 193 4.12 18.05 5.50
N LEU A 194 4.99 18.59 4.64
CA LEU A 194 4.65 19.70 3.75
C LEU A 194 3.53 19.32 2.79
N VAL A 195 3.62 18.12 2.21
CA VAL A 195 2.60 17.58 1.31
C VAL A 195 1.25 17.45 2.01
N SER A 196 1.21 16.91 3.23
CA SER A 196 -0.05 16.80 3.98
C SER A 196 -0.68 18.16 4.27
N ASN A 197 0.12 19.15 4.68
CA ASN A 197 -0.36 20.52 4.90
C ASN A 197 -0.88 21.16 3.62
N PHE A 198 -0.17 20.96 2.51
CA PHE A 198 -0.59 21.44 1.20
C PHE A 198 -1.95 20.84 0.81
N ILE A 199 -2.11 19.52 0.90
CA ILE A 199 -3.39 18.86 0.55
C ILE A 199 -4.53 19.36 1.43
N LEU A 200 -4.32 19.52 2.74
CA LEU A 200 -5.34 20.08 3.65
C LEU A 200 -5.74 21.50 3.26
N LYS A 201 -4.77 22.36 2.91
CA LYS A 201 -5.03 23.71 2.39
C LYS A 201 -5.81 23.68 1.08
N LEU A 202 -5.52 22.74 0.18
CA LEU A 202 -6.27 22.59 -1.07
C LEU A 202 -7.74 22.24 -0.83
N PHE A 203 -8.02 21.32 0.11
CA PHE A 203 -9.40 20.98 0.46
C PHE A 203 -10.13 22.15 1.12
N TYR A 204 -9.48 22.86 2.03
CA TYR A 204 -10.05 24.07 2.61
C TYR A 204 -10.39 25.12 1.53
N TYR A 205 -9.48 25.31 0.57
CA TYR A 205 -9.69 26.23 -0.56
C TYR A 205 -10.83 25.78 -1.49
N GLN A 206 -10.96 24.47 -1.75
CA GLN A 206 -12.08 23.90 -2.49
C GLN A 206 -13.42 24.20 -1.81
N THR A 207 -13.51 24.04 -0.49
CA THR A 207 -14.71 24.37 0.29
C THR A 207 -15.09 25.84 0.17
N ILE A 208 -14.11 26.76 0.29
CA ILE A 208 -14.34 28.21 0.13
C ILE A 208 -14.85 28.54 -1.29
N CYS A 209 -14.35 27.85 -2.31
CA CYS A 209 -14.79 28.06 -3.69
C CYS A 209 -16.13 27.37 -4.02
N GLY A 210 -16.83 26.81 -3.03
CA GLY A 210 -18.15 26.20 -3.21
C GLY A 210 -18.13 24.74 -3.67
N LYS A 211 -16.98 24.06 -3.70
CA LYS A 211 -16.95 22.61 -3.92
C LYS A 211 -17.46 21.91 -2.65
N LEU A 212 -18.62 21.27 -2.76
CA LEU A 212 -19.17 20.44 -1.68
C LEU A 212 -18.24 19.26 -1.42
N ILE A 213 -17.56 19.28 -0.28
CA ILE A 213 -16.73 18.19 0.21
C ILE A 213 -17.44 17.58 1.40
N SER A 214 -17.71 16.29 1.34
CA SER A 214 -18.34 15.58 2.46
C SER A 214 -17.51 15.76 3.74
N PRO A 215 -18.14 16.08 4.90
CA PRO A 215 -17.43 16.27 6.17
C PRO A 215 -16.68 15.02 6.62
N TYR A 216 -17.11 13.82 6.19
CA TYR A 216 -16.37 12.56 6.40
C TYR A 216 -14.94 12.61 5.84
N TYR A 217 -14.65 13.53 4.93
CA TYR A 217 -13.33 13.67 4.32
C TYR A 217 -12.43 14.71 4.97
N ILE A 218 -12.97 15.56 5.85
CA ILE A 218 -12.26 16.65 6.52
C ILE A 218 -11.95 16.28 7.99
N PHE A 219 -12.82 15.47 8.62
CA PHE A 219 -12.82 15.26 10.08
C PHE A 219 -12.43 13.84 10.56
N VAL A 220 -11.90 12.95 9.70
CA VAL A 220 -11.46 11.59 10.10
C VAL A 220 -9.96 11.38 9.96
#